data_AF-A0A520EH92-F1
#
_entry.id   AF-A0A520EH92-F1
#
_cell.length_a   1.000
_cell.length_b   1.000
_cell.length_c   1.000
_cell.angle_alpha   90.00
_cell.angle_beta   90.00
_cell.angle_gamma   90.00
#
_symmetry.space_group_name_H-M   'P 1'
#
loop_
_entity.id
_entity.type
_entity.pdbx_description
1 polymer ?
#
loop_
_entity_poly.entity_id
_entity_poly.type
_entity_poly.pdbx_seq_one_letter_code
_entity_poly.pdbx_strand_id
1 'polypeptide(L)'
;MSKLFTFSRNQGVVMVTLLFVLLLGGIYFFLYIPNNQRNLEEQRFRCLQNVEVNIHAKIDNSVALLNNLLITWQKNDSQYNQKRLAQYIKNYPQQNFTLLPIKAVEKTAGNDLGDSTCNIDLNKKELIIYLKKNGNQIGLKYSISQFIDPLLPRDIYNEYILLKSSKIVYQTFPSGITNITTDSLKTDKSAFAGGQVKNIELSGTQYKLFSQQLSLNADSVLTITGLLKDQNYQHEKSRLQENVVLLLLILAIATILALPWIKLYQMGNKDRLTVTDGLFSFAVSMLLMSILFFAFFKYNVLLRPGENLSRKIGINLAKQLETGFKSETNAAYKLLTRLDQIRTNNKNASAFINFSDY
;
A
#
# COMPACT_ATOMS: atom_id res chain seq x y z
N MET A 1 -1.80 56.96 -39.31
CA MET A 1 -1.80 55.62 -38.66
C MET A 1 -1.62 54.60 -39.78
N SER A 2 -0.61 53.75 -39.88
CA SER A 2 0.06 52.91 -38.90
C SER A 2 1.47 52.52 -39.42
N LYS A 3 2.53 52.91 -38.70
CA LYS A 3 3.81 52.20 -38.77
C LYS A 3 3.77 51.10 -37.71
N LEU A 4 3.09 50.01 -38.02
CA LEU A 4 3.08 48.82 -37.17
C LEU A 4 4.45 48.15 -37.30
N PHE A 5 5.24 48.27 -36.22
CA PHE A 5 6.39 47.45 -35.84
C PHE A 5 7.22 46.82 -36.98
N THR A 6 8.32 47.48 -37.37
CA THR A 6 9.40 46.80 -38.10
C THR A 6 10.14 45.90 -37.12
N PHE A 7 9.80 44.61 -37.16
CA PHE A 7 10.35 43.60 -36.26
C PHE A 7 11.78 43.23 -36.70
N SER A 8 12.78 43.62 -35.92
CA SER A 8 14.16 43.21 -36.20
C SER A 8 14.35 41.73 -35.90
N ARG A 9 15.23 41.05 -36.65
CA ARG A 9 15.55 39.62 -36.45
C ARG A 9 15.88 39.28 -34.99
N ASN A 10 16.56 40.20 -34.29
CA ASN A 10 16.93 40.03 -32.89
C ASN A 10 15.73 40.14 -31.94
N GLN A 11 14.78 41.06 -32.20
CA GLN A 11 13.53 41.15 -31.43
C GLN A 11 12.68 39.89 -31.60
N GLY A 12 12.71 39.26 -32.78
CA GLY A 12 12.01 38.00 -33.01
C GLY A 12 12.58 36.82 -32.26
N VAL A 13 13.90 36.72 -32.17
CA VAL A 13 14.54 35.68 -31.33
C VAL A 13 14.13 35.86 -29.88
N VAL A 14 14.18 37.09 -29.34
CA VAL A 14 13.78 37.38 -27.96
C VAL A 14 12.31 37.02 -27.71
N MET A 15 11.39 37.43 -28.58
CA MET A 15 9.97 37.11 -28.43
C MET A 15 9.69 35.60 -28.49
N VAL A 16 10.35 34.87 -29.39
CA VAL A 16 10.20 33.41 -29.48
C VAL A 16 10.71 32.73 -28.21
N THR A 17 11.87 33.15 -27.68
CA THR A 17 12.39 32.58 -26.43
C THR A 17 11.49 32.88 -25.23
N LEU A 18 10.96 34.10 -25.13
CA LEU A 18 10.00 34.47 -24.07
C LEU A 18 8.73 33.62 -24.14
N LEU A 19 8.16 33.48 -25.35
CA LEU A 19 6.96 32.69 -25.57
C LEU A 19 7.20 31.21 -25.22
N PHE A 20 8.36 30.68 -25.58
CA PHE A 20 8.74 29.31 -25.23
C PHE A 20 8.83 29.09 -23.71
N VAL A 21 9.47 30.00 -22.98
CA VAL A 21 9.55 29.93 -21.51
C VAL A 21 8.16 30.02 -20.86
N LEU A 22 7.32 30.94 -21.34
CA LEU A 22 5.94 31.07 -20.85
C LEU A 22 5.11 29.80 -21.13
N LEU A 23 5.29 29.19 -22.30
CA LEU A 23 4.63 27.94 -22.67
C LEU A 23 5.05 26.79 -21.75
N LEU A 24 6.36 26.65 -21.47
CA LEU A 24 6.86 25.64 -20.53
C LEU A 24 6.32 25.85 -19.11
N GLY A 25 6.32 27.10 -18.64
CA GLY A 25 5.70 27.46 -17.36
C GLY A 25 4.21 27.12 -17.33
N GLY A 26 3.49 27.42 -18.42
CA GLY A 26 2.09 27.07 -18.57
C GLY A 26 1.83 25.57 -18.52
N ILE A 27 2.60 24.76 -19.24
CA ILE A 27 2.51 23.29 -19.18
C ILE A 27 2.76 22.79 -17.76
N TYR A 28 3.77 23.34 -17.08
CA TYR A 28 4.10 22.93 -15.72
C TYR A 28 2.96 23.24 -14.73
N PHE A 29 2.49 24.49 -14.70
CA PHE A 29 1.49 24.92 -13.72
C PHE A 29 0.08 24.39 -14.01
N PHE A 30 -0.34 24.34 -15.29
CA PHE A 30 -1.72 24.00 -15.65
C PHE A 30 -1.92 22.53 -16.03
N LEU A 31 -0.88 21.81 -16.47
CA LEU A 31 -1.00 20.39 -16.83
C LEU A 31 -0.28 19.50 -15.83
N TYR A 32 0.99 19.77 -15.56
CA TYR A 32 1.81 18.86 -14.75
C TYR A 32 1.39 18.85 -13.27
N ILE A 33 1.29 20.00 -12.62
CA ILE A 33 0.91 20.08 -11.19
C ILE A 33 -0.47 19.43 -10.94
N PRO A 34 -1.54 19.74 -11.70
CA PRO A 34 -2.84 19.11 -11.48
C PRO A 34 -2.82 17.59 -11.76
N ASN A 35 -2.09 17.14 -12.78
CA ASN A 35 -1.96 15.71 -13.06
C ASN A 35 -1.21 14.98 -11.94
N ASN A 36 -0.11 15.56 -11.45
CA ASN A 36 0.66 14.99 -10.35
C ASN A 36 -0.14 14.97 -9.04
N GLN A 37 -0.95 16.00 -8.79
CA GLN A 37 -1.90 16.01 -7.67
C GLN A 37 -2.87 14.83 -7.74
N ARG A 38 -3.51 14.60 -8.90
CA ARG A 38 -4.44 13.47 -9.08
C ARG A 38 -3.76 12.13 -8.83
N ASN A 39 -2.56 11.93 -9.39
CA ASN A 39 -1.79 10.70 -9.19
C ASN A 39 -1.40 10.48 -7.72
N LEU A 40 -0.98 11.54 -7.04
CA LEU A 40 -0.65 11.50 -5.61
C LEU A 40 -1.87 11.09 -4.80
N GLU A 41 -3.01 11.76 -4.99
CA GLU A 41 -4.24 11.46 -4.26
C GLU A 41 -4.72 10.03 -4.52
N GLU A 42 -4.70 9.59 -5.78
CA GLU A 42 -5.06 8.22 -6.17
C GLU A 42 -4.16 7.18 -5.49
N GLN A 43 -2.85 7.39 -5.47
CA GLN A 43 -1.91 6.49 -4.80
C GLN A 43 -2.20 6.40 -3.29
N ARG A 44 -2.50 7.53 -2.64
CA ARG A 44 -2.83 7.59 -1.21
C ARG A 44 -4.14 6.85 -0.93
N PHE A 45 -5.19 7.07 -1.71
CA PHE A 45 -6.46 6.32 -1.57
C PHE A 45 -6.29 4.81 -1.84
N ARG A 46 -5.52 4.42 -2.86
CA ARG A 46 -5.17 3.01 -3.11
C ARG A 46 -4.48 2.37 -1.91
N CYS A 47 -3.63 3.12 -1.21
CA CYS A 47 -3.02 2.63 0.02
C CYS A 47 -4.07 2.35 1.11
N LEU A 48 -5.03 3.26 1.34
CA LEU A 48 -6.10 3.04 2.32
C LEU A 48 -7.00 1.86 1.94
N GLN A 49 -7.29 1.68 0.65
CA GLN A 49 -8.01 0.51 0.13
C GLN A 49 -7.23 -0.78 0.41
N ASN A 50 -5.90 -0.78 0.23
CA ASN A 50 -5.07 -1.94 0.59
C ASN A 50 -5.10 -2.22 2.10
N VAL A 51 -5.12 -1.19 2.95
CA VAL A 51 -5.29 -1.36 4.41
C VAL A 51 -6.64 -2.00 4.72
N GLU A 52 -7.72 -1.55 4.07
CA GLU A 52 -9.05 -2.15 4.21
C GLU A 52 -9.05 -3.64 3.82
N VAL A 53 -8.49 -3.98 2.65
CA VAL A 53 -8.34 -5.37 2.20
C VAL A 53 -7.54 -6.20 3.21
N ASN A 54 -6.45 -5.65 3.76
CA ASN A 54 -5.63 -6.33 4.75
C ASN A 54 -6.37 -6.54 6.09
N ILE A 55 -7.24 -5.61 6.50
CA ILE A 55 -8.08 -5.75 7.69
C ILE A 55 -9.07 -6.90 7.48
N HIS A 56 -9.77 -6.93 6.35
CA HIS A 56 -10.69 -8.04 6.02
C HIS A 56 -9.96 -9.38 5.99
N ALA A 57 -8.82 -9.46 5.30
CA ALA A 57 -8.02 -10.68 5.26
C ALA A 57 -7.56 -11.14 6.67
N LYS A 58 -7.20 -10.21 7.57
CA LYS A 58 -6.84 -10.55 8.96
C LYS A 58 -8.04 -11.06 9.77
N ILE A 59 -9.24 -10.51 9.54
CA ILE A 59 -10.49 -10.98 10.14
C ILE A 59 -10.80 -12.40 9.62
N ASP A 60 -10.75 -12.62 8.31
CA ASP A 60 -11.05 -13.92 7.69
C ASP A 60 -10.09 -15.01 8.18
N ASN A 61 -8.80 -14.69 8.26
CA ASN A 61 -7.79 -15.58 8.84
C ASN A 61 -8.07 -15.89 10.33
N SER A 62 -8.54 -14.90 11.08
CA SER A 62 -8.95 -15.10 12.48
C SER A 62 -10.16 -16.01 12.59
N VAL A 63 -11.17 -15.82 11.73
CA VAL A 63 -12.37 -16.67 11.69
C VAL A 63 -12.02 -18.09 11.25
N ALA A 64 -11.13 -18.27 10.27
CA ALA A 64 -10.66 -19.59 9.84
C ALA A 64 -9.94 -20.34 10.98
N LEU A 65 -9.09 -19.66 11.74
CA LEU A 65 -8.47 -20.21 12.94
C LEU A 65 -9.51 -20.66 13.97
N LEU A 66 -10.48 -19.80 14.28
CA LEU A 66 -11.56 -20.11 15.24
C LEU A 66 -12.41 -21.29 14.76
N ASN A 67 -12.73 -21.36 13.47
CA ASN A 67 -13.49 -22.47 12.88
C ASN A 67 -12.72 -23.80 13.01
N ASN A 68 -11.42 -23.81 12.76
CA ASN A 68 -10.58 -25.00 12.91
C ASN A 68 -10.53 -25.50 14.37
N LEU A 69 -10.40 -24.58 15.34
CA LEU A 69 -10.43 -24.92 16.76
C LEU A 69 -11.79 -25.49 17.18
N LEU A 70 -12.88 -24.90 16.69
CA LEU A 70 -14.23 -25.31 17.04
C LEU A 70 -14.62 -26.65 16.41
N ILE A 71 -14.22 -26.92 15.16
CA ILE A 71 -14.36 -28.24 14.52
C ILE A 71 -13.61 -29.31 15.33
N THR A 72 -12.39 -29.00 15.79
CA THR A 72 -11.58 -29.91 16.60
C THR A 72 -12.27 -30.23 17.94
N TRP A 73 -12.89 -29.22 18.58
CA TRP A 73 -13.66 -29.40 19.80
C TRP A 73 -14.88 -30.32 19.63
N GLN A 74 -15.55 -30.25 18.48
CA GLN A 74 -16.75 -31.02 18.19
C GLN A 74 -16.48 -32.48 17.83
N LYS A 75 -15.34 -32.78 17.19
CA LYS A 75 -15.01 -34.15 16.74
C LYS A 75 -14.76 -35.14 17.89
N ASN A 76 -14.56 -34.67 19.12
CA ASN A 76 -14.40 -35.46 20.35
C ASN A 76 -13.56 -36.75 20.17
N ASP A 77 -12.43 -36.62 19.47
CA ASP A 77 -11.55 -37.73 19.15
C ASP A 77 -10.67 -38.10 20.35
N SER A 78 -10.43 -39.40 20.55
CA SER A 78 -9.63 -39.95 21.66
C SER A 78 -8.19 -39.41 21.72
N GLN A 79 -7.62 -39.00 20.58
CA GLN A 79 -6.32 -38.31 20.49
C GLN A 79 -6.37 -36.79 20.78
N TYR A 80 -7.54 -36.16 20.64
CA TYR A 80 -7.77 -34.72 20.77
C TYR A 80 -8.78 -34.44 21.87
N ASN A 81 -8.42 -34.83 23.09
CA ASN A 81 -9.22 -34.61 24.28
C ASN A 81 -9.52 -33.11 24.44
N GLN A 82 -10.80 -32.75 24.64
CA GLN A 82 -11.26 -31.39 24.94
C GLN A 82 -10.40 -30.70 26.01
N LYS A 83 -9.90 -31.46 27.01
CA LYS A 83 -8.96 -30.98 28.03
C LYS A 83 -7.66 -30.44 27.45
N ARG A 84 -7.10 -31.11 26.44
CA ARG A 84 -5.85 -30.71 25.78
C ARG A 84 -6.04 -29.46 24.92
N LEU A 85 -7.18 -29.33 24.23
CA LEU A 85 -7.51 -28.12 23.48
C LEU A 85 -7.74 -26.93 24.42
N ALA A 86 -8.44 -27.14 25.53
CA ALA A 86 -8.62 -26.11 26.56
C ALA A 86 -7.26 -25.67 27.16
N GLN A 87 -6.35 -26.62 27.40
CA GLN A 87 -4.99 -26.33 27.87
C GLN A 87 -4.16 -25.57 26.82
N TYR A 88 -4.29 -25.93 25.54
CA TYR A 88 -3.67 -25.18 24.43
C TYR A 88 -4.18 -23.74 24.38
N ILE A 89 -5.50 -23.53 24.42
CA ILE A 89 -6.11 -22.19 24.42
C ILE A 89 -5.59 -21.36 25.61
N LYS A 90 -5.53 -21.96 26.80
CA LYS A 90 -5.03 -21.30 28.02
C LYS A 90 -3.55 -20.93 27.93
N ASN A 91 -2.73 -21.79 27.34
CA ASN A 91 -1.28 -21.62 27.24
C ASN A 91 -0.83 -20.89 25.98
N TYR A 92 -1.76 -20.46 25.12
CA TYR A 92 -1.41 -19.79 23.87
C TYR A 92 -0.72 -18.45 24.16
N PRO A 93 0.37 -18.11 23.44
CA PRO A 93 1.09 -16.86 23.67
C PRO A 93 0.20 -15.63 23.46
N GLN A 94 0.08 -14.77 24.47
CA GLN A 94 -0.81 -13.61 24.45
C GLN A 94 -0.19 -12.36 23.77
N GLN A 95 0.98 -12.51 23.14
CA GLN A 95 1.73 -11.39 22.56
C GLN A 95 1.03 -10.74 21.37
N ASN A 96 0.41 -11.55 20.50
CA ASN A 96 -0.26 -11.07 19.30
C ASN A 96 -1.77 -10.96 19.51
N PHE A 97 -2.33 -11.91 20.26
CA PHE A 97 -3.75 -11.98 20.59
C PHE A 97 -4.03 -12.94 21.73
N THR A 98 -5.23 -12.85 22.32
CA THR A 98 -5.71 -13.77 23.35
C THR A 98 -6.85 -14.63 22.80
N LEU A 99 -6.71 -15.95 22.89
CA LEU A 99 -7.81 -16.88 22.59
C LEU A 99 -8.76 -16.93 23.79
N LEU A 100 -10.05 -16.71 23.53
CA LEU A 100 -11.10 -16.84 24.53
C LEU A 100 -11.54 -18.31 24.63
N PRO A 101 -11.87 -18.80 25.84
CA PRO A 101 -12.28 -20.19 26.04
C PRO A 101 -13.58 -20.49 25.30
N ILE A 102 -13.72 -21.75 24.86
CA ILE A 102 -14.94 -22.23 24.21
C ILE A 102 -16.06 -22.31 25.26
N LYS A 103 -17.21 -21.72 24.96
CA LYS A 103 -18.41 -21.73 25.80
C LYS A 103 -19.59 -22.30 25.02
N ALA A 104 -20.46 -23.04 25.69
CA ALA A 104 -21.76 -23.40 25.11
C ALA A 104 -22.64 -22.15 25.02
N VAL A 105 -23.34 -21.98 23.90
CA VAL A 105 -24.29 -20.89 23.68
C VAL A 105 -25.64 -21.32 24.25
N GLU A 106 -26.19 -20.54 25.18
CA GLU A 106 -27.53 -20.76 25.69
C GLU A 106 -28.55 -20.61 24.54
N LYS A 107 -29.45 -21.59 24.40
CA LYS A 107 -30.54 -21.52 23.43
C LYS A 107 -31.53 -20.45 23.87
N THR A 108 -31.42 -19.23 23.34
CA THR A 108 -32.50 -18.24 23.41
C THR A 108 -33.64 -18.69 22.50
N ALA A 109 -34.84 -18.85 23.06
CA ALA A 109 -36.03 -19.29 22.36
C ALA A 109 -36.31 -18.41 21.12
N GLY A 110 -36.33 -19.03 19.94
CA GLY A 110 -36.81 -18.41 18.70
C GLY A 110 -35.81 -18.18 17.57
N ASN A 111 -34.49 -18.35 17.80
CA ASN A 111 -33.52 -18.28 16.70
C ASN A 111 -32.97 -19.68 16.43
N ASP A 112 -33.35 -20.25 15.27
CA ASP A 112 -32.64 -21.38 14.69
C ASP A 112 -31.15 -21.06 14.69
N LEU A 113 -30.36 -21.98 15.23
CA LEU A 113 -28.91 -21.91 15.25
C LEU A 113 -28.43 -21.93 13.80
N GLY A 114 -28.32 -20.76 13.16
CA GLY A 114 -27.69 -20.66 11.85
C GLY A 114 -26.33 -21.34 11.86
N ASP A 115 -26.00 -22.07 10.79
CA ASP A 115 -24.86 -22.98 10.70
C ASP A 115 -23.54 -22.37 11.19
N SER A 116 -23.32 -21.05 11.00
CA SER A 116 -22.23 -20.29 11.62
C SER A 116 -22.54 -18.80 11.62
N THR A 117 -22.26 -18.09 12.73
CA THR A 117 -22.35 -16.61 12.79
C THR A 117 -21.05 -16.01 13.33
N CYS A 118 -20.57 -14.95 12.67
CA CYS A 118 -19.40 -14.17 13.08
C CYS A 118 -19.84 -12.79 13.57
N ASN A 119 -19.43 -12.43 14.79
CA ASN A 119 -19.71 -11.12 15.38
C ASN A 119 -18.39 -10.44 15.75
N ILE A 120 -18.23 -9.20 15.30
CA ILE A 120 -17.05 -8.37 15.59
C ILE A 120 -17.48 -7.27 16.56
N ASP A 121 -16.97 -7.34 17.78
CA ASP A 121 -17.12 -6.27 18.76
C ASP A 121 -15.87 -5.39 18.76
N LEU A 122 -16.07 -4.08 18.68
CA LEU A 122 -15.00 -3.10 18.62
C LEU A 122 -15.27 -2.02 19.67
N ASN A 123 -14.40 -1.95 20.66
CA ASN A 123 -14.38 -0.92 21.68
C ASN A 123 -13.09 -0.08 21.57
N LYS A 124 -12.95 1.00 22.35
CA LYS A 124 -11.80 1.93 22.32
C LYS A 124 -10.44 1.26 22.55
N LYS A 125 -10.39 0.11 23.22
CA LYS A 125 -9.14 -0.56 23.60
C LYS A 125 -8.95 -1.90 22.93
N GLU A 126 -10.04 -2.55 22.54
CA GLU A 126 -10.05 -3.98 22.23
C GLU A 126 -10.97 -4.26 21.04
N LEU A 127 -10.53 -5.18 20.20
CA LEU A 127 -11.31 -5.77 19.12
C LEU A 127 -11.49 -7.25 19.43
N ILE A 128 -12.72 -7.73 19.46
CA ILE A 128 -13.06 -9.12 19.75
C ILE A 128 -13.84 -9.70 18.58
N ILE A 129 -13.33 -10.80 18.02
CA ILE A 129 -13.97 -11.56 16.96
C ILE A 129 -14.57 -12.81 17.60
N TYR A 130 -15.88 -12.98 17.51
CA TYR A 130 -16.58 -14.16 17.99
C TYR A 130 -17.07 -15.00 16.81
N LEU A 131 -16.91 -16.31 16.94
CA LEU A 131 -17.50 -17.30 16.05
C LEU A 131 -18.43 -18.21 16.85
N LYS A 132 -19.71 -18.27 16.45
CA LYS A 132 -20.69 -19.22 16.97
C LYS A 132 -20.98 -20.27 15.91
N LYS A 133 -20.89 -21.55 16.27
CA LYS A 133 -21.15 -22.69 15.38
C LYS A 133 -21.61 -23.92 16.17
N ASN A 134 -22.70 -24.53 15.73
CA ASN A 134 -23.40 -25.68 16.36
C ASN A 134 -23.46 -25.60 17.89
N GLY A 135 -23.96 -24.48 18.42
CA GLY A 135 -24.17 -24.31 19.88
C GLY A 135 -22.90 -24.05 20.70
N ASN A 136 -21.73 -23.92 20.09
CA ASN A 136 -20.49 -23.50 20.76
C ASN A 136 -20.05 -22.12 20.27
N GLN A 137 -19.44 -21.34 21.15
CA GLN A 137 -18.83 -20.05 20.86
C GLN A 137 -17.35 -20.06 21.26
N ILE A 138 -16.51 -19.55 20.37
CA ILE A 138 -15.12 -19.24 20.63
C ILE A 138 -14.87 -17.79 20.22
N GLY A 139 -13.86 -17.15 20.78
CA GLY A 139 -13.50 -15.80 20.37
C GLY A 139 -12.01 -15.55 20.39
N LEU A 140 -11.64 -14.48 19.70
CA LEU A 140 -10.27 -13.99 19.59
C LEU A 140 -10.27 -12.52 19.98
N LYS A 141 -9.48 -12.18 20.99
CA LYS A 141 -9.35 -10.83 21.52
C LYS A 141 -8.00 -10.23 21.12
N TYR A 142 -8.04 -9.05 20.51
CA TYR A 142 -6.89 -8.21 20.21
C TYR A 142 -6.97 -6.91 21.01
N SER A 143 -5.82 -6.35 21.42
CA SER A 143 -5.78 -4.91 21.64
C SER A 143 -5.88 -4.19 20.30
N ILE A 144 -6.49 -3.00 20.28
CA ILE A 144 -6.70 -2.28 19.02
C ILE A 144 -5.38 -1.95 18.31
N SER A 145 -4.32 -1.64 19.06
CA SER A 145 -2.98 -1.38 18.53
C SER A 145 -2.36 -2.64 17.93
N GLN A 146 -2.41 -3.79 18.61
CA GLN A 146 -1.93 -5.08 18.04
C GLN A 146 -2.67 -5.46 16.75
N PHE A 147 -3.96 -5.10 16.65
CA PHE A 147 -4.74 -5.41 15.46
C PHE A 147 -4.39 -4.47 14.29
N ILE A 148 -4.39 -3.16 14.53
CA ILE A 148 -4.33 -2.14 13.48
C ILE A 148 -2.90 -1.72 13.13
N ASP A 149 -2.01 -1.51 14.10
CA ASP A 149 -0.69 -0.91 13.86
C ASP A 149 0.14 -1.65 12.79
N PRO A 150 0.18 -3.01 12.77
CA PRO A 150 0.93 -3.73 11.74
C PRO A 150 0.36 -3.59 10.32
N LEU A 151 -0.88 -3.12 10.18
CA LEU A 151 -1.57 -2.97 8.90
C LEU A 151 -1.39 -1.56 8.32
N LEU A 152 -0.82 -0.61 9.07
CA LEU A 152 -0.68 0.79 8.68
C LEU A 152 0.74 1.08 8.16
N PRO A 153 0.90 1.44 6.87
CA PRO A 153 2.21 1.74 6.30
C PRO A 153 2.72 3.13 6.71
N ARG A 154 3.76 3.17 7.55
CA ARG A 154 4.30 4.41 8.14
C ARG A 154 4.94 5.39 7.15
N ASP A 155 5.31 4.94 5.96
CA ASP A 155 5.95 5.79 4.94
C ASP A 155 4.94 6.53 4.05
N ILE A 156 3.65 6.17 4.16
CA ILE A 156 2.62 6.73 3.28
C ILE A 156 1.92 7.93 3.89
N TYR A 157 1.63 7.86 5.19
CA TYR A 157 1.00 8.93 5.94
C TYR A 157 1.84 9.26 7.16
N ASN A 158 1.79 10.52 7.58
CA ASN A 158 2.48 10.92 8.79
C ASN A 158 1.77 10.33 10.02
N GLU A 159 0.45 10.35 10.03
CA GLU A 159 -0.35 9.89 11.15
C GLU A 159 -1.63 9.21 10.67
N TYR A 160 -2.23 8.40 11.54
CA TYR A 160 -3.48 7.69 11.28
C TYR A 160 -4.48 7.91 12.41
N ILE A 161 -5.76 7.94 12.03
CA ILE A 161 -6.90 7.98 12.93
C ILE A 161 -7.91 6.92 12.50
N LEU A 162 -8.45 6.19 13.45
CA LEU A 162 -9.52 5.23 13.25
C LEU A 162 -10.79 5.71 13.97
N LEU A 163 -11.88 5.85 13.22
CA LEU A 163 -13.15 6.34 13.72
C LEU A 163 -14.22 5.25 13.64
N LYS A 164 -14.91 4.95 14.75
CA LYS A 164 -16.14 4.14 14.76
C LYS A 164 -17.30 5.07 15.05
N SER A 165 -18.21 5.23 14.11
CA SER A 165 -19.35 6.16 14.24
C SER A 165 -18.94 7.53 14.80
N SER A 166 -17.90 8.13 14.19
CA SER A 166 -17.38 9.48 14.53
C SER A 166 -16.57 9.60 15.82
N LYS A 167 -16.44 8.51 16.58
CA LYS A 167 -15.61 8.46 17.80
C LYS A 167 -14.24 7.89 17.48
N ILE A 168 -13.18 8.50 18.01
CA ILE A 168 -11.82 8.01 17.83
C ILE A 168 -11.63 6.73 18.67
N VAL A 169 -11.24 5.66 17.99
CA VAL A 169 -10.94 4.33 18.57
C VAL A 169 -9.43 4.10 18.59
N TYR A 170 -8.70 4.62 17.61
CA TYR A 170 -7.25 4.49 17.52
C TYR A 170 -6.64 5.75 16.90
N GLN A 171 -5.46 6.13 17.37
CA GLN A 171 -4.67 7.22 16.83
C GLN A 171 -3.18 6.94 17.06
N THR A 172 -2.34 7.35 16.11
CA THR A 172 -0.87 7.18 16.20
C THR A 172 -0.17 8.32 16.95
N PHE A 173 -0.87 9.42 17.19
CA PHE A 173 -0.37 10.62 17.87
C PHE A 173 -1.33 11.12 18.96
N PRO A 174 -0.83 11.82 19.99
CA PRO A 174 -1.66 12.40 21.04
C PRO A 174 -2.35 13.67 20.53
N SER A 175 -3.49 13.53 19.87
CA SER A 175 -4.24 14.66 19.31
C SER A 175 -4.96 15.52 20.36
N GLY A 176 -5.28 14.95 21.53
CA GLY A 176 -6.18 15.56 22.52
C GLY A 176 -7.65 15.63 22.09
N ILE A 177 -7.98 15.15 20.89
CA ILE A 177 -9.33 15.20 20.30
C ILE A 177 -10.04 13.89 20.59
N THR A 178 -11.29 13.96 21.01
CA THR A 178 -12.09 12.78 21.37
C THR A 178 -13.15 12.43 20.34
N ASN A 179 -13.64 13.42 19.57
CA ASN A 179 -14.64 13.28 18.53
C ASN A 179 -14.30 14.19 17.34
N ILE A 180 -14.51 13.70 16.12
CA ILE A 180 -14.46 14.51 14.90
C ILE A 180 -15.89 14.55 14.36
N THR A 181 -16.46 15.74 14.22
CA THR A 181 -17.81 15.93 13.66
C THR A 181 -17.85 15.42 12.23
N THR A 182 -18.61 14.34 12.01
CA THR A 182 -18.69 13.60 10.73
C THR A 182 -19.56 14.23 9.65
N ASP A 183 -20.22 15.35 9.93
CA ASP A 183 -20.99 16.08 8.92
C ASP A 183 -20.07 16.49 7.74
N SER A 184 -18.81 16.82 8.06
CA SER A 184 -17.76 17.05 7.07
C SER A 184 -17.03 15.79 6.61
N LEU A 185 -17.49 14.56 6.84
CA LEU A 185 -16.80 13.31 6.43
C LEU A 185 -17.72 12.30 5.73
N LYS A 186 -19.04 12.43 5.87
CA LYS A 186 -20.02 11.57 5.23
C LYS A 186 -20.76 12.36 4.14
N THR A 187 -20.27 12.32 2.92
CA THR A 187 -21.08 12.70 1.76
C THR A 187 -21.79 11.45 1.25
N ASP A 188 -23.12 11.50 1.29
CA ASP A 188 -24.00 10.38 1.00
C ASP A 188 -23.82 9.77 -0.40
N LYS A 189 -23.96 8.44 -0.44
CA LYS A 189 -24.43 7.62 -1.57
C LYS A 189 -24.07 8.13 -2.98
N SER A 190 -22.82 7.91 -3.37
CA SER A 190 -22.52 7.50 -4.73
C SER A 190 -21.33 6.54 -4.67
N ALA A 191 -21.28 5.55 -5.57
CA ALA A 191 -20.28 4.49 -5.58
C ALA A 191 -18.82 4.97 -5.81
N PHE A 192 -18.55 6.28 -5.70
CA PHE A 192 -17.24 6.94 -5.75
C PHE A 192 -17.11 8.14 -4.77
N ALA A 193 -17.96 8.27 -3.75
CA ALA A 193 -17.90 9.37 -2.76
C ALA A 193 -16.85 9.18 -1.63
N GLY A 194 -15.99 8.15 -1.72
CA GLY A 194 -14.79 8.01 -0.89
C GLY A 194 -13.59 8.57 -1.65
N GLY A 195 -13.32 9.87 -1.53
CA GLY A 195 -12.25 10.47 -2.35
C GLY A 195 -11.94 11.95 -2.15
N GLN A 196 -12.58 12.65 -1.22
CA GLN A 196 -12.26 14.07 -1.01
C GLN A 196 -11.14 14.23 0.01
N VAL A 197 -10.01 14.76 -0.47
CA VAL A 197 -8.93 15.23 0.41
C VAL A 197 -9.41 16.48 1.12
N LYS A 198 -9.48 16.43 2.45
CA LYS A 198 -9.93 17.57 3.27
C LYS A 198 -8.74 18.21 3.99
N ASN A 199 -8.83 19.50 4.25
CA ASN A 199 -7.84 20.18 5.10
C ASN A 199 -8.33 20.11 6.54
N ILE A 200 -7.44 19.79 7.46
CA ILE A 200 -7.73 19.81 8.89
C ILE A 200 -6.53 20.33 9.66
N GLU A 201 -6.79 21.11 10.70
CA GLU A 201 -5.78 21.54 11.65
C GLU A 201 -5.89 20.69 12.90
N LEU A 202 -4.79 20.04 13.27
CA LEU A 202 -4.71 19.17 14.45
C LEU A 202 -3.47 19.57 15.25
N SER A 203 -3.68 19.97 16.51
CA SER A 203 -2.61 20.38 17.41
C SER A 203 -1.69 21.47 16.82
N GLY A 204 -2.27 22.44 16.11
CA GLY A 204 -1.54 23.53 15.44
C GLY A 204 -0.80 23.15 14.16
N THR A 205 -0.93 21.91 13.68
CA THR A 205 -0.33 21.45 12.42
C THR A 205 -1.42 21.25 11.36
N GLN A 206 -1.19 21.77 10.16
CA GLN A 206 -2.09 21.60 9.02
C GLN A 206 -1.86 20.25 8.32
N TYR A 207 -2.93 19.49 8.14
CA TYR A 207 -2.93 18.20 7.49
C TYR A 207 -3.93 18.14 6.33
N LYS A 208 -3.56 17.35 5.33
CA LYS A 208 -4.44 16.78 4.32
C LYS A 208 -4.97 15.44 4.85
N LEU A 209 -6.28 15.33 4.87
CA LEU A 209 -7.03 14.22 5.43
C LEU A 209 -7.57 13.36 4.30
N PHE A 210 -7.21 12.08 4.33
CA PHE A 210 -7.67 11.05 3.40
C PHE A 210 -8.48 10.04 4.18
N SER A 211 -9.75 9.85 3.84
CA SER A 211 -10.63 8.91 4.57
C SER A 211 -11.19 7.84 3.65
N GLN A 212 -11.18 6.62 4.16
CA GLN A 212 -11.80 5.44 3.57
C GLN A 212 -12.74 4.81 4.59
N GLN A 213 -13.97 4.54 4.20
CA GLN A 213 -14.93 3.82 5.04
C GLN A 213 -14.85 2.32 4.74
N LEU A 214 -14.88 1.51 5.78
CA LEU A 214 -14.97 0.06 5.68
C LEU A 214 -16.09 -0.45 6.58
N SER A 215 -16.79 -1.47 6.11
CA SER A 215 -17.89 -2.09 6.85
C SER A 215 -17.38 -3.37 7.51
N LEU A 216 -17.31 -3.39 8.85
CA LEU A 216 -16.88 -4.59 9.58
C LEU A 216 -18.00 -5.63 9.62
N ASN A 217 -19.24 -5.18 9.86
CA ASN A 217 -20.48 -5.96 9.85
C ASN A 217 -21.60 -5.09 9.24
N ALA A 218 -22.81 -5.64 9.08
CA ALA A 218 -23.98 -4.91 8.57
C ALA A 218 -24.26 -3.58 9.31
N ASP A 219 -23.98 -3.51 10.62
CA ASP A 219 -24.31 -2.34 11.46
C ASP A 219 -23.11 -1.54 11.96
N SER A 220 -21.87 -1.93 11.63
CA SER A 220 -20.65 -1.26 12.14
C SER A 220 -19.74 -0.76 11.02
N VAL A 221 -19.85 0.55 10.75
CA VAL A 221 -18.97 1.27 9.83
C VAL A 221 -17.77 1.84 10.58
N LEU A 222 -16.58 1.47 10.14
CA LEU A 222 -15.31 1.98 10.59
C LEU A 222 -14.75 2.92 9.50
N THR A 223 -14.11 4.00 9.90
CA THR A 223 -13.47 4.93 8.96
C THR A 223 -11.99 5.01 9.30
N ILE A 224 -11.15 4.63 8.34
CA ILE A 224 -9.71 4.80 8.42
C ILE A 224 -9.37 6.13 7.79
N THR A 225 -8.61 6.92 8.52
CA THR A 225 -8.15 8.23 8.08
C THR A 225 -6.64 8.30 8.13
N GLY A 226 -6.02 8.57 6.98
CA GLY A 226 -4.62 8.91 6.87
C GLY A 226 -4.43 10.43 6.85
N LEU A 227 -3.45 10.91 7.62
CA LEU A 227 -3.10 12.32 7.73
C LEU A 227 -1.72 12.55 7.10
N LEU A 228 -1.66 13.47 6.16
CA LEU A 228 -0.43 13.88 5.50
C LEU A 228 -0.20 15.37 5.79
N LYS A 229 0.95 15.74 6.34
CA LYS A 229 1.26 17.16 6.61
C LYS A 229 1.14 17.97 5.32
N ASP A 230 0.52 19.14 5.38
CA ASP A 230 0.32 19.96 4.17
C ASP A 230 1.66 20.28 3.48
N GLN A 231 2.71 20.58 4.26
CA GLN A 231 4.07 20.79 3.74
C GLN A 231 4.57 19.62 2.88
N ASN A 232 4.38 18.38 3.36
CA ASN A 232 4.79 17.17 2.64
C ASN A 232 3.95 17.00 1.37
N TYR A 233 2.63 17.23 1.47
CA TYR A 233 1.74 17.17 0.32
C TYR A 233 2.11 18.20 -0.76
N GLN A 234 2.38 19.47 -0.39
CA GLN A 234 2.79 20.49 -1.37
C GLN A 234 4.15 20.16 -2.00
N HIS A 235 5.10 19.67 -1.20
CA HIS A 235 6.40 19.24 -1.70
C HIS A 235 6.25 18.10 -2.73
N GLU A 236 5.50 17.06 -2.41
CA GLU A 236 5.26 15.94 -3.34
C GLU A 236 4.45 16.34 -4.57
N LYS A 237 3.46 17.22 -4.42
CA LYS A 237 2.64 17.74 -5.51
C LYS A 237 3.47 18.52 -6.53
N SER A 238 4.39 19.36 -6.06
CA SER A 238 5.27 20.18 -6.90
C SER A 238 6.50 19.44 -7.41
N ARG A 239 6.83 18.28 -6.82
CA ARG A 239 8.01 17.51 -7.20
C ARG A 239 7.89 17.00 -8.64
N LEU A 240 8.93 17.24 -9.43
CA LEU A 240 9.07 16.66 -10.75
C LEU A 240 9.33 15.16 -10.62
N GLN A 241 8.52 14.35 -11.28
CA GLN A 241 8.70 12.92 -11.39
C GLN A 241 10.03 12.64 -12.06
N GLU A 242 10.73 11.61 -11.62
CA GLU A 242 12.08 11.26 -12.09
C GLU A 242 12.15 11.10 -13.61
N ASN A 243 11.09 10.53 -14.21
CA ASN A 243 10.99 10.41 -15.67
C ASN A 243 10.94 11.77 -16.37
N VAL A 244 10.30 12.78 -15.78
CA VAL A 244 10.24 14.14 -16.34
C VAL A 244 11.58 14.85 -16.15
N VAL A 245 12.22 14.71 -14.98
CA VAL A 245 13.56 15.26 -14.74
C VAL A 245 14.58 14.69 -15.73
N LEU A 246 14.54 13.37 -15.95
CA LEU A 246 15.40 12.72 -16.93
C LEU A 246 15.13 13.22 -18.36
N LEU A 247 13.87 13.50 -18.71
CA LEU A 247 13.52 14.02 -20.03
C LEU A 247 14.09 15.42 -20.22
N LEU A 248 13.95 16.29 -19.21
CA LEU A 248 14.51 17.64 -19.22
C LEU A 248 16.05 17.61 -19.32
N LEU A 249 16.71 16.68 -18.62
CA LEU A 249 18.15 16.48 -18.72
C LEU A 249 18.56 16.08 -20.14
N ILE A 250 17.86 15.11 -20.74
CA ILE A 250 18.10 14.68 -22.13
C ILE A 250 17.93 15.85 -23.10
N LEU A 251 16.87 16.64 -22.97
CA LEU A 251 16.62 17.81 -23.80
C LEU A 251 17.70 18.89 -23.62
N ALA A 252 18.16 19.12 -22.39
CA ALA A 252 19.24 20.06 -22.11
C ALA A 252 20.56 19.62 -22.78
N ILE A 253 20.93 18.35 -22.64
CA ILE A 253 22.13 17.79 -23.28
C ILE A 253 21.99 17.86 -24.80
N ALA A 254 20.83 17.49 -25.37
CA ALA A 254 20.58 17.56 -26.80
C ALA A 254 20.70 19.00 -27.33
N THR A 255 20.22 20.00 -26.57
CA THR A 255 20.34 21.42 -26.93
C THR A 255 21.79 21.89 -26.94
N ILE A 256 22.57 21.51 -25.92
CA ILE A 256 24.00 21.82 -25.85
C ILE A 256 24.76 21.15 -27.00
N LEU A 257 24.46 19.89 -27.29
CA LEU A 257 25.06 19.17 -28.40
C LEU A 257 24.69 19.78 -29.74
N ALA A 258 23.49 20.35 -29.91
CA ALA A 258 23.08 20.98 -31.17
C ALA A 258 23.79 22.32 -31.49
N LEU A 259 24.60 22.86 -30.57
CA LEU A 259 25.28 24.17 -30.77
C LEU A 259 26.14 24.24 -32.05
N PRO A 260 26.92 23.21 -32.45
CA PRO A 260 27.70 23.25 -33.69
C PRO A 260 26.83 23.33 -34.94
N TRP A 261 25.65 22.70 -34.94
CA TRP A 261 24.70 22.84 -36.05
C TRP A 261 24.11 24.25 -36.11
N ILE A 262 23.78 24.84 -34.95
CA ILE A 262 23.33 26.24 -34.88
C ILE A 262 24.42 27.18 -35.41
N LYS A 263 25.69 26.93 -35.06
CA LYS A 263 26.84 27.68 -35.58
C LYS A 263 26.92 27.58 -37.11
N LEU A 264 26.83 26.37 -37.67
CA LEU A 264 26.84 26.16 -39.13
C LEU A 264 25.66 26.87 -39.82
N TYR A 265 24.48 26.85 -39.21
CA TYR A 265 23.30 27.52 -39.74
C TYR A 265 23.43 29.05 -39.72
N GLN A 266 24.08 29.61 -38.70
CA GLN A 266 24.30 31.06 -38.58
C GLN A 266 25.48 31.57 -39.39
N MET A 267 26.28 30.67 -39.97
CA MET A 267 27.46 31.00 -40.76
C MET A 267 27.06 31.77 -42.02
N GLY A 268 27.64 32.97 -42.21
CA GLY A 268 27.31 33.81 -43.36
C GLY A 268 28.02 33.34 -44.64
N ASN A 269 27.56 33.79 -45.81
CA ASN A 269 28.15 33.45 -47.12
C ASN A 269 29.65 33.79 -47.27
N LYS A 270 30.25 34.52 -46.32
CA LYS A 270 31.66 34.92 -46.31
C LYS A 270 32.51 34.16 -45.28
N ASP A 271 31.89 33.38 -44.40
CA ASP A 271 32.61 32.62 -43.39
C ASP A 271 33.16 31.31 -43.99
N ARG A 272 34.42 31.00 -43.69
CA ARG A 272 35.10 29.80 -44.20
C ARG A 272 34.84 28.60 -43.29
N LEU A 273 34.24 27.55 -43.83
CA LEU A 273 34.04 26.29 -43.13
C LEU A 273 35.40 25.62 -42.85
N THR A 274 35.73 25.41 -41.58
CA THR A 274 36.94 24.67 -41.21
C THR A 274 36.67 23.16 -41.20
N VAL A 275 37.70 22.35 -41.52
CA VAL A 275 37.61 20.88 -41.47
C VAL A 275 37.25 20.39 -40.06
N THR A 276 37.74 21.10 -39.04
CA THR A 276 37.40 20.84 -37.64
C THR A 276 35.92 21.07 -37.34
N ASP A 277 35.30 22.13 -37.87
CA ASP A 277 33.85 22.37 -37.71
C ASP A 277 33.03 21.23 -38.34
N GLY A 278 33.48 20.72 -39.51
CA GLY A 278 32.85 19.57 -40.17
C GLY A 278 32.96 18.28 -39.34
N LEU A 279 34.15 17.98 -38.80
CA LEU A 279 34.38 16.80 -37.97
C LEU A 279 33.57 16.85 -36.66
N PHE A 280 33.55 18.00 -35.97
CA PHE A 280 32.77 18.18 -34.75
C PHE A 280 31.27 18.06 -35.01
N SER A 281 30.78 18.66 -36.10
CA SER A 281 29.38 18.54 -36.49
C SER A 281 28.99 17.08 -36.76
N PHE A 282 29.86 16.30 -37.40
CA PHE A 282 29.61 14.88 -37.66
C PHE A 282 29.59 14.04 -36.37
N ALA A 283 30.56 14.23 -35.47
CA ALA A 283 30.60 13.54 -34.18
C ALA A 283 29.37 13.86 -33.31
N VAL A 284 28.95 15.13 -33.31
CA VAL A 284 27.73 15.59 -32.65
C VAL A 284 26.49 14.94 -33.24
N SER A 285 26.39 14.80 -34.57
CA SER A 285 25.28 14.10 -35.21
C SER A 285 25.15 12.65 -34.73
N MET A 286 26.27 11.94 -34.60
CA MET A 286 26.28 10.56 -34.09
C MET A 286 25.79 10.48 -32.64
N LEU A 287 26.27 11.39 -31.77
CA LEU A 287 25.84 11.44 -30.37
C LEU A 287 24.38 11.84 -30.22
N LEU A 288 23.92 12.84 -30.99
CA LEU A 288 22.54 13.29 -30.98
C LEU A 288 21.61 12.16 -31.42
N MET A 289 21.97 11.42 -32.47
CA MET A 289 21.21 10.25 -32.94
C MET A 289 21.13 9.17 -31.86
N SER A 290 22.23 8.90 -31.15
CA SER A 290 22.25 7.94 -30.03
C SER A 290 21.33 8.38 -28.88
N ILE A 291 21.38 9.66 -28.50
CA ILE A 291 20.53 10.21 -27.43
C ILE A 291 19.06 10.22 -27.83
N LEU A 292 18.73 10.59 -29.07
CA LEU A 292 17.37 10.54 -29.59
C LEU A 292 16.84 9.11 -29.64
N PHE A 293 17.67 8.14 -30.03
CA PHE A 293 17.32 6.73 -30.00
C PHE A 293 17.04 6.26 -28.57
N PHE A 294 17.89 6.63 -27.61
CA PHE A 294 17.68 6.32 -26.19
C PHE A 294 16.39 6.94 -25.65
N ALA A 295 16.15 8.23 -25.94
CA ALA A 295 14.94 8.93 -25.53
C ALA A 295 13.69 8.27 -26.14
N PHE A 296 13.74 7.96 -27.44
CA PHE A 296 12.67 7.26 -28.12
C PHE A 296 12.37 5.92 -27.44
N PHE A 297 13.36 5.08 -27.20
CA PHE A 297 13.14 3.78 -26.53
C PHE A 297 12.64 3.93 -25.09
N LYS A 298 13.14 4.91 -24.33
CA LYS A 298 12.78 5.12 -22.92
C LYS A 298 11.34 5.63 -22.75
N TYR A 299 10.91 6.56 -23.60
CA TYR A 299 9.64 7.27 -23.47
C TYR A 299 8.54 6.75 -24.42
N ASN A 300 8.88 5.94 -25.43
CA ASN A 300 7.88 5.32 -26.28
C ASN A 300 7.20 4.15 -25.54
N VAL A 301 6.00 4.41 -25.05
CA VAL A 301 5.20 3.44 -24.28
C VAL A 301 4.77 2.24 -25.12
N LEU A 302 4.58 2.40 -26.44
CA LEU A 302 4.13 1.34 -27.36
C LEU A 302 5.22 0.28 -27.61
N LEU A 303 6.49 0.69 -27.63
CA LEU A 303 7.63 -0.21 -27.85
C LEU A 303 8.21 -0.76 -26.55
N ARG A 304 7.81 -0.21 -25.41
CA ARG A 304 8.10 -0.82 -24.12
C ARG A 304 7.31 -2.13 -24.07
N PRO A 305 7.92 -3.27 -23.69
CA PRO A 305 7.15 -4.45 -23.32
C PRO A 305 6.34 -4.09 -22.06
N GLY A 306 5.15 -3.54 -22.30
CA GLY A 306 4.38 -2.73 -21.37
C GLY A 306 3.81 -3.55 -20.21
N GLU A 307 3.80 -2.92 -19.03
CA GLU A 307 3.05 -3.29 -17.81
C GLU A 307 3.38 -4.64 -17.13
N ASN A 308 3.97 -5.57 -17.87
CA ASN A 308 4.28 -6.90 -17.39
C ASN A 308 5.60 -6.96 -16.63
N LEU A 309 6.48 -5.96 -16.65
CA LEU A 309 7.73 -6.07 -15.91
C LEU A 309 7.51 -5.95 -14.40
N SER A 310 6.82 -4.91 -13.92
CA SER A 310 6.47 -4.79 -12.49
C SER A 310 5.51 -5.89 -12.05
N ARG A 311 4.56 -6.28 -12.92
CA ARG A 311 3.69 -7.44 -12.67
C ARG A 311 4.48 -8.74 -12.64
N LYS A 312 5.45 -8.97 -13.55
CA LYS A 312 6.34 -10.15 -13.55
C LYS A 312 7.29 -10.14 -12.36
N ILE A 313 7.82 -8.99 -11.97
CA ILE A 313 8.64 -8.84 -10.76
C ILE A 313 7.77 -9.19 -9.54
N GLY A 314 6.56 -8.65 -9.45
CA GLY A 314 5.59 -8.99 -8.40
C GLY A 314 5.22 -10.48 -8.40
N ILE A 315 4.94 -11.06 -9.56
CA ILE A 315 4.65 -12.50 -9.72
C ILE A 315 5.88 -13.35 -9.35
N ASN A 316 7.08 -12.95 -9.74
CA ASN A 316 8.30 -13.67 -9.44
C ASN A 316 8.65 -13.59 -7.96
N LEU A 317 8.52 -12.42 -7.33
CA LEU A 317 8.67 -12.24 -5.88
C LEU A 317 7.59 -13.03 -5.12
N ALA A 318 6.33 -12.94 -5.54
CA ALA A 318 5.25 -13.70 -4.93
C ALA A 318 5.49 -15.21 -5.05
N LYS A 319 5.95 -15.69 -6.22
CA LYS A 319 6.29 -17.09 -6.45
C LYS A 319 7.51 -17.52 -5.63
N GLN A 320 8.52 -16.67 -5.48
CA GLN A 320 9.68 -16.94 -4.63
C GLN A 320 9.29 -17.00 -3.15
N LEU A 321 8.44 -16.07 -2.68
CA LEU A 321 7.89 -16.09 -1.32
C LEU A 321 7.03 -17.31 -1.09
N GLU A 322 6.14 -17.66 -2.03
CA GLU A 322 5.31 -18.86 -1.95
C GLU A 322 6.17 -20.13 -1.88
N THR A 323 7.21 -20.21 -2.72
CA THR A 323 8.13 -21.36 -2.74
C THR A 323 8.95 -21.44 -1.45
N GLY A 324 9.46 -20.31 -0.96
CA GLY A 324 10.17 -20.22 0.31
C GLY A 324 9.30 -20.64 1.49
N PHE A 325 8.09 -20.09 1.59
CA PHE A 325 7.13 -20.43 2.63
C PHE A 325 6.69 -21.89 2.56
N LYS A 326 6.43 -22.44 1.37
CA LYS A 326 6.15 -23.88 1.18
C LYS A 326 7.33 -24.76 1.61
N SER A 327 8.57 -24.32 1.34
CA SER A 327 9.77 -25.02 1.77
C SER A 327 9.91 -25.01 3.30
N GLU A 328 9.74 -23.84 3.93
CA GLU A 328 9.81 -23.67 5.39
C GLU A 328 8.73 -24.47 6.11
N THR A 329 7.48 -24.42 5.63
CA THR A 329 6.37 -25.20 6.20
C THR A 329 6.60 -26.70 6.06
N ASN A 330 7.10 -27.17 4.90
CA ASN A 330 7.46 -28.57 4.71
C ASN A 330 8.65 -28.99 5.60
N ALA A 331 9.64 -28.12 5.79
CA ALA A 331 10.78 -28.38 6.67
C ALA A 331 10.31 -28.50 8.13
N ALA A 332 9.47 -27.56 8.58
CA ALA A 332 8.86 -27.61 9.92
C ALA A 332 8.01 -28.87 10.11
N TYR A 333 7.20 -29.24 9.10
CA TYR A 333 6.41 -30.47 9.13
C TYR A 333 7.28 -31.73 9.25
N LYS A 334 8.36 -31.83 8.45
CA LYS A 334 9.34 -32.93 8.53
C LYS A 334 10.02 -33.01 9.90
N LEU A 335 10.32 -31.86 10.50
CA LEU A 335 10.93 -31.79 11.83
C LEU A 335 9.94 -32.29 12.90
N LEU A 336 8.67 -31.88 12.83
CA LEU A 336 7.62 -32.37 13.71
C LEU A 336 7.39 -33.89 13.55
N THR A 337 7.39 -34.42 12.33
CA THR A 337 7.25 -35.87 12.10
C THR A 337 8.45 -36.65 12.64
N ARG A 338 9.68 -36.14 12.47
CA ARG A 338 10.87 -36.74 13.10
C ARG A 338 10.77 -36.74 14.62
N LEU A 339 10.34 -35.63 15.24
CA LEU A 339 10.16 -35.57 16.69
C LEU A 339 9.11 -36.57 17.17
N ASP A 340 8.01 -36.75 16.42
CA ASP A 340 6.97 -37.71 16.77
C ASP A 340 7.45 -39.15 16.60
N GLN A 341 8.23 -39.45 15.56
CA GLN A 341 8.92 -40.74 15.37
C GLN A 341 9.90 -41.06 16.50
N ILE A 342 10.70 -40.08 16.94
CA ILE A 342 11.60 -40.25 18.08
C ILE A 342 10.78 -40.55 19.33
N ARG A 343 9.69 -39.81 19.56
CA ARG A 343 8.80 -40.01 20.72
C ARG A 343 8.14 -41.39 20.73
N THR A 344 7.64 -41.87 19.59
CA THR A 344 7.02 -43.20 19.49
C THR A 344 8.06 -44.31 19.66
N ASN A 345 9.24 -44.18 19.05
CA ASN A 345 10.34 -45.12 19.27
C ASN A 345 10.81 -45.14 20.73
N ASN A 346 10.87 -43.98 21.40
CA ASN A 346 11.26 -43.93 22.82
C ASN A 346 10.18 -44.51 23.75
N LYS A 347 8.89 -44.33 23.43
CA LYS A 347 7.80 -45.04 24.12
C LYS A 347 7.91 -46.55 23.97
N ASN A 348 8.25 -47.02 22.78
CA ASN A 348 8.48 -48.44 22.51
C ASN A 348 9.72 -48.93 23.28
N ALA A 349 10.80 -48.16 23.32
CA ALA A 349 12.00 -48.48 24.10
C ALA A 349 11.72 -48.56 25.62
N SER A 350 10.90 -47.66 26.18
CA SER A 350 10.46 -47.73 27.58
C SER A 350 9.52 -48.91 27.87
N ALA A 351 8.88 -49.50 26.86
CA ALA A 351 8.08 -50.72 27.01
C ALA A 351 8.94 -52.00 27.04
N PHE A 352 10.20 -51.94 26.57
CA PHE A 352 11.14 -53.06 26.60
C PHE A 352 11.99 -53.14 27.89
N ILE A 353 11.92 -52.15 28.80
CA ILE A 353 12.70 -52.14 30.05
C ILE A 353 11.94 -52.83 31.23
N ASN A 354 10.78 -53.45 30.98
CA ASN A 354 10.00 -54.14 32.02
C ASN A 354 10.01 -55.67 31.89
N PHE A 355 11.10 -56.26 31.39
CA PHE A 355 11.31 -57.72 31.39
C PHE A 355 12.78 -58.08 31.67
N SER A 356 13.24 -57.82 32.90
CA SER A 356 14.14 -58.71 33.64
C SER A 356 14.43 -58.09 34.99
N ASP A 357 13.79 -58.61 36.04
CA ASP A 357 14.37 -58.75 37.37
C ASP A 357 13.48 -59.78 38.09
N TYR A 358 13.79 -61.05 37.82
CA TYR A 358 13.62 -62.17 38.74
C TYR A 358 14.98 -62.40 39.39
#